data_AF-A0A918X7H6-F1
#
_entry.id   AF-A0A918X7H6-F1
#
_cell.length_a   1.000
_cell.length_b   1.000
_cell.length_c   1.000
_cell.angle_alpha   90.00
_cell.angle_beta   90.00
_cell.angle_gamma   90.00
#
_symmetry.space_group_name_H-M   'P 1'
#
loop_
_entity.id
_entity.type
_entity.pdbx_description
1 polymer ?
#
loop_
_entity_poly.entity_id
_entity_poly.type
_entity_poly.pdbx_seq_one_letter_code
_entity_poly.pdbx_strand_id
1 'polypeptide(L)'
;MIGANDVTHRMPPTQSVRHLASAVRRLRTAGAEVVVGTCPDLGTIEPVYQPLRWLARRVSRQLAAAQTIGVVEQGGRTVSLGDLLGPEFEANPRELFGPDNYHPSAEGYSTAAMAVLPTLCAALGLWPESDRLDGDRNESMLPVARAATRAAAEAGTEVTGARGPWALLKHRRRRRIPAAPDPAHAPSATR
;
A
#
# COMPACT_ATOMS: atom_id res chain seq x y z
N MET A 1 5.48 4.44 3.42
CA MET A 1 5.95 3.21 2.75
C MET A 1 7.27 2.82 3.37
N ILE A 2 7.48 1.54 3.69
CA ILE A 2 8.70 1.08 4.35
C ILE A 2 9.12 -0.30 3.82
N GLY A 3 10.43 -0.52 3.64
CA GLY A 3 10.99 -1.82 3.25
C GLY A 3 11.90 -1.78 2.02
N ALA A 4 11.81 -0.76 1.15
CA ALA A 4 12.68 -0.64 -0.01
C ALA A 4 14.17 -0.63 0.40
N ASN A 5 14.52 0.15 1.41
CA ASN A 5 15.87 0.21 1.97
C ASN A 5 16.31 -1.10 2.63
N ASP A 6 15.38 -1.87 3.20
CA ASP A 6 15.70 -3.17 3.80
C ASP A 6 16.10 -4.17 2.70
N VAL A 7 15.43 -4.12 1.54
CA VAL A 7 15.78 -4.96 0.39
C VAL A 7 17.10 -4.53 -0.23
N THR A 8 17.31 -3.23 -0.48
CA THR A 8 18.54 -2.74 -1.12
C THR A 8 19.78 -2.93 -0.26
N HIS A 9 19.66 -2.77 1.07
CA HIS A 9 20.75 -3.05 2.02
C HIS A 9 20.80 -4.50 2.49
N ARG A 10 19.95 -5.39 1.94
CA ARG A 10 19.93 -6.83 2.26
C ARG A 10 19.76 -7.12 3.75
N MET A 11 18.94 -6.33 4.45
CA MET A 11 18.59 -6.60 5.84
C MET A 11 17.85 -7.95 5.92
N PRO A 12 18.18 -8.82 6.90
CA PRO A 12 17.42 -10.04 7.11
C PRO A 12 15.92 -9.74 7.31
N PRO A 13 14.99 -10.37 6.56
CA PRO A 13 13.57 -10.05 6.64
C PRO A 13 12.98 -10.20 8.05
N THR A 14 13.43 -11.21 8.79
CA THR A 14 13.02 -11.44 10.18
C THR A 14 13.42 -10.29 11.10
N GLN A 15 14.60 -9.69 10.87
CA GLN A 15 15.06 -8.52 11.62
C GLN A 15 14.26 -7.27 11.26
N SER A 16 14.06 -7.00 9.97
CA SER A 16 13.24 -5.87 9.49
C SER A 16 11.83 -5.93 10.08
N VAL A 17 11.16 -7.08 9.97
CA VAL A 17 9.80 -7.28 10.50
C VAL A 17 9.76 -7.16 12.01
N ARG A 18 10.76 -7.67 12.73
CA ARG A 18 10.85 -7.51 14.19
C ARG A 18 10.95 -6.04 14.60
N HIS A 19 11.76 -5.25 13.91
CA HIS A 19 11.88 -3.82 14.17
C HIS A 19 10.56 -3.10 13.89
N LEU A 20 9.93 -3.39 12.76
CA LEU A 20 8.63 -2.83 12.39
C LEU A 20 7.55 -3.18 13.43
N ALA A 21 7.39 -4.45 13.77
CA ALA A 21 6.40 -4.92 14.76
C ALA A 21 6.63 -4.25 16.13
N SER A 22 7.90 -4.07 16.54
CA SER A 22 8.23 -3.36 17.78
C SER A 22 7.81 -1.89 17.76
N ALA A 23 8.03 -1.20 16.63
CA ALA A 23 7.60 0.18 16.46
C ALA A 23 6.06 0.30 16.46
N VAL A 24 5.36 -0.56 15.72
CA VAL A 24 3.89 -0.60 15.68
C VAL A 24 3.32 -0.84 17.07
N ARG A 25 3.84 -1.84 17.79
CA ARG A 25 3.40 -2.13 19.16
C ARG A 25 3.51 -0.91 20.06
N ARG A 26 4.65 -0.22 20.04
CA ARG A 26 4.87 1.00 20.86
C ARG A 26 3.86 2.10 20.53
N LEU A 27 3.59 2.35 19.25
CA LEU A 27 2.61 3.34 18.80
C LEU A 27 1.18 2.96 19.22
N ARG A 28 0.79 1.69 19.02
CA ARG A 28 -0.52 1.15 19.42
C ARG A 28 -0.72 1.21 20.93
N THR A 29 0.30 0.85 21.73
CA THR A 29 0.27 0.98 23.20
C THR A 29 0.12 2.44 23.64
N ALA A 30 0.62 3.40 22.87
CA ALA A 30 0.43 4.83 23.13
C ALA A 30 -0.94 5.36 22.66
N GLY A 31 -1.82 4.51 22.12
CA GLY A 31 -3.16 4.88 21.66
C GLY A 31 -3.22 5.43 20.23
N ALA A 32 -2.14 5.36 19.45
CA ALA A 32 -2.14 5.83 18.06
C ALA A 32 -2.75 4.79 17.11
N GLU A 33 -3.50 5.24 16.11
CA GLU A 33 -3.85 4.43 14.94
C GLU A 33 -2.63 4.29 14.01
N VAL A 34 -2.38 3.07 13.52
CA VAL A 34 -1.19 2.77 12.71
C VAL A 34 -1.60 2.11 11.40
N VAL A 35 -1.26 2.78 10.29
CA VAL A 35 -1.41 2.27 8.93
C VAL A 35 -0.03 2.19 8.28
N VAL A 36 0.35 0.99 7.84
CA VAL A 36 1.65 0.76 7.20
C VAL A 36 1.46 0.49 5.71
N GLY A 37 2.00 1.38 4.88
CA GLY A 37 2.27 1.05 3.48
C GLY A 37 3.47 0.10 3.41
N THR A 38 3.24 -1.15 3.00
CA THR A 38 4.25 -2.22 2.97
C THR A 38 5.33 -2.00 1.91
N CYS A 39 6.33 -2.88 1.87
CA CYS A 39 7.43 -2.83 0.92
C CYS A 39 6.89 -2.75 -0.52
N PRO A 40 7.28 -1.72 -1.30
CA PRO A 40 6.90 -1.64 -2.71
C PRO A 40 7.57 -2.74 -3.52
N ASP A 41 6.99 -3.08 -4.67
CA ASP A 41 7.56 -4.03 -5.62
C ASP A 41 8.72 -3.39 -6.38
N LEU A 42 9.96 -3.65 -5.94
CA LEU A 42 11.17 -3.12 -6.59
C LEU A 42 11.41 -3.68 -8.00
N GLY A 43 10.65 -4.68 -8.45
CA GLY A 43 10.68 -5.13 -9.84
C GLY A 43 10.05 -4.14 -10.83
N THR A 44 9.38 -3.10 -10.33
CA THR A 44 8.81 -2.01 -11.14
C THR A 44 9.83 -0.92 -11.50
N ILE A 45 11.02 -0.95 -10.89
CA ILE A 45 12.08 0.04 -11.11
C ILE A 45 12.71 -0.21 -12.49
N GLU A 46 12.52 0.75 -13.41
CA GLU A 46 12.91 0.63 -14.82
C GLU A 46 14.40 0.26 -15.02
N PRO A 47 15.37 0.88 -14.30
CA PRO A 47 16.79 0.52 -14.41
C PRO A 47 17.17 -0.92 -14.03
N VAL A 48 16.27 -1.70 -13.40
CA VAL A 48 16.57 -3.07 -12.98
C VAL A 48 16.21 -4.04 -14.10
N TYR A 49 17.21 -4.69 -14.71
CA TYR A 49 17.03 -5.67 -15.78
C TYR A 49 16.86 -7.10 -15.26
N GLN A 50 16.42 -8.01 -16.14
CA GLN A 50 16.39 -9.44 -15.82
C GLN A 50 17.80 -10.02 -15.70
N PRO A 51 18.05 -11.00 -14.79
CA PRO A 51 17.09 -11.66 -13.90
C PRO A 51 16.86 -10.93 -12.56
N LEU A 52 17.59 -9.84 -12.30
CA LEU A 52 17.53 -9.11 -11.03
C LEU A 52 16.14 -8.53 -10.76
N ARG A 53 15.42 -8.11 -11.82
CA ARG A 53 14.05 -7.62 -11.74
C ARG A 53 13.12 -8.64 -11.08
N TRP A 54 13.19 -9.89 -11.53
CA TRP A 54 12.40 -10.98 -10.95
C TRP A 54 12.75 -11.23 -9.49
N LEU A 55 14.04 -11.21 -9.15
CA LEU A 55 14.49 -11.40 -7.77
C LEU A 55 14.03 -10.26 -6.86
N ALA A 56 14.18 -9.01 -7.31
CA ALA A 56 13.76 -7.81 -6.60
C ALA A 56 12.25 -7.85 -6.32
N ARG A 57 11.44 -8.21 -7.33
CA ARG A 57 10.00 -8.44 -7.18
C ARG A 57 9.70 -9.48 -6.11
N ARG A 58 10.33 -10.66 -6.20
CA ARG A 58 10.09 -11.76 -5.26
C ARG A 58 10.45 -11.38 -3.82
N VAL A 59 11.64 -10.84 -3.59
CA VAL A 59 12.12 -10.48 -2.25
C VAL A 59 11.25 -9.37 -1.64
N SER A 60 10.87 -8.36 -2.45
CA SER A 60 10.02 -7.26 -1.99
C SER A 60 8.63 -7.76 -1.57
N ARG A 61 8.01 -8.63 -2.36
CA ARG A 61 6.69 -9.20 -2.04
C ARG A 61 6.75 -10.11 -0.80
N GLN A 62 7.81 -10.89 -0.64
CA GLN A 62 8.02 -11.70 0.56
C GLN A 62 8.14 -10.82 1.81
N LEU A 63 8.89 -9.72 1.73
CA LEU A 63 9.00 -8.77 2.83
C LEU A 63 7.64 -8.10 3.12
N ALA A 64 6.90 -7.68 2.09
CA ALA A 64 5.57 -7.09 2.25
C ALA A 64 4.56 -8.02 2.94
N ALA A 65 4.57 -9.31 2.61
CA ALA A 65 3.74 -10.31 3.27
C ALA A 65 4.13 -10.45 4.76
N ALA A 66 5.43 -10.56 5.05
CA ALA A 66 5.90 -10.70 6.43
C ALA A 66 5.63 -9.43 7.27
N GLN A 67 5.77 -8.24 6.69
CA GLN A 67 5.36 -6.98 7.32
C GLN A 67 3.86 -6.96 7.62
N THR A 68 3.01 -7.45 6.70
CA THR A 68 1.57 -7.52 6.93
C THR A 68 1.22 -8.35 8.16
N ILE A 69 1.81 -9.54 8.29
CA ILE A 69 1.60 -10.40 9.46
C ILE A 69 2.04 -9.65 10.73
N GLY A 70 3.28 -9.16 10.75
CA GLY A 70 3.85 -8.51 11.94
C GLY A 70 3.16 -7.20 12.35
N VAL A 71 2.56 -6.47 11.41
CA VAL A 71 1.79 -5.24 11.71
C VAL A 71 0.41 -5.58 12.23
N VAL A 72 -0.29 -6.51 11.58
CA VAL A 72 -1.68 -6.89 11.93
C VAL A 72 -1.72 -7.54 13.31
N GLU A 73 -0.76 -8.41 13.65
CA GLU A 73 -0.66 -9.04 14.97
C GLU A 73 -0.47 -8.03 16.11
N GLN A 74 0.07 -6.84 15.81
CA GLN A 74 0.25 -5.77 16.80
C GLN A 74 -0.94 -4.79 16.81
N GLY A 75 -2.01 -5.08 16.07
CA GLY A 75 -3.21 -4.25 16.00
C GLY A 75 -3.09 -3.06 15.04
N GLY A 76 -2.10 -3.05 14.14
CA GLY A 76 -2.02 -2.11 13.04
C GLY A 76 -2.79 -2.59 11.80
N ARG A 77 -2.89 -1.72 10.78
CA ARG A 77 -3.42 -2.04 9.46
C ARG A 77 -2.32 -1.96 8.41
N THR A 78 -2.42 -2.73 7.34
CA THR A 78 -1.52 -2.57 6.20
C THR A 78 -2.25 -2.24 4.91
N VAL A 79 -1.56 -1.53 4.04
CA VAL A 79 -1.99 -1.26 2.66
C VAL A 79 -0.87 -1.71 1.74
N SER A 80 -1.21 -2.64 0.84
CA SER A 80 -0.30 -3.02 -0.24
C SER A 80 -0.32 -1.96 -1.33
N LEU A 81 0.84 -1.35 -1.54
CA LEU A 81 1.03 -0.29 -2.53
C LEU A 81 1.78 -0.79 -3.78
N GLY A 82 2.39 -1.98 -3.70
CA GLY A 82 3.30 -2.51 -4.72
C GLY A 82 2.68 -2.66 -6.10
N ASP A 83 1.43 -3.14 -6.19
CA ASP A 83 0.74 -3.34 -7.47
C ASP A 83 -0.33 -2.23 -7.76
N LEU A 84 -0.53 -1.23 -6.88
CA LEU A 84 -1.62 -0.22 -7.08
C LEU A 84 -1.00 0.93 -7.85
N LEU A 85 0.24 1.19 -7.47
CA LEU A 85 1.23 1.91 -8.22
C LEU A 85 1.80 1.00 -9.32
N GLY A 86 1.91 -0.32 -9.16
CA GLY A 86 2.55 -1.23 -10.12
C GLY A 86 2.17 -1.06 -11.59
N PRO A 87 0.94 -1.38 -12.05
CA PRO A 87 0.53 -1.20 -13.45
C PRO A 87 0.52 0.27 -13.89
N GLU A 88 0.22 1.21 -12.98
CA GLU A 88 0.17 2.65 -13.33
C GLU A 88 1.58 3.23 -13.49
N PHE A 89 2.55 2.81 -12.67
CA PHE A 89 3.97 3.15 -12.71
C PHE A 89 4.71 2.37 -13.81
N GLU A 90 4.32 1.12 -14.07
CA GLU A 90 4.82 0.37 -15.23
C GLU A 90 4.29 0.97 -16.54
N ALA A 91 3.06 1.46 -16.57
CA ALA A 91 2.47 2.12 -17.75
C ALA A 91 2.95 3.56 -17.93
N ASN A 92 3.16 4.32 -16.84
CA ASN A 92 3.53 5.74 -16.86
C ASN A 92 4.79 6.04 -16.01
N PRO A 93 5.93 5.34 -16.23
CA PRO A 93 7.10 5.47 -15.38
C PRO A 93 7.69 6.88 -15.40
N ARG A 94 7.62 7.57 -16.55
CA ARG A 94 8.13 8.93 -16.73
C ARG A 94 7.36 10.01 -15.95
N GLU A 95 6.10 9.73 -15.62
CA GLU A 95 5.23 10.66 -14.89
C GLU A 95 5.28 10.37 -13.39
N LEU A 96 5.37 9.09 -13.02
CA LEU A 96 5.20 8.63 -11.64
C LEU A 96 6.52 8.40 -10.90
N PHE A 97 7.66 8.33 -11.59
CA PHE A 97 8.99 8.42 -10.99
C PHE A 97 9.59 9.82 -11.14
N GLY A 98 10.40 10.22 -10.16
CA GLY A 98 11.21 11.41 -10.22
C GLY A 98 12.39 11.25 -11.20
N PRO A 99 13.23 12.29 -11.34
CA PRO A 99 14.35 12.30 -12.28
C PRO A 99 15.39 11.19 -12.06
N ASP A 100 15.43 10.57 -10.88
CA ASP A 100 16.33 9.47 -10.54
C ASP A 100 15.80 8.09 -10.97
N ASN A 101 14.60 8.03 -11.55
CA ASN A 101 13.91 6.80 -11.96
C ASN A 101 13.80 5.75 -10.83
N TYR A 102 13.79 6.22 -9.58
CA TYR A 102 13.78 5.38 -8.39
C TYR A 102 12.74 5.85 -7.36
N HIS A 103 12.77 7.13 -6.98
CA HIS A 103 11.80 7.68 -6.04
C HIS A 103 10.51 8.10 -6.78
N PRO A 104 9.34 7.97 -6.14
CA PRO A 104 8.10 8.49 -6.73
C PRO A 104 8.20 10.01 -7.01
N SER A 105 7.58 10.46 -8.09
CA SER A 105 7.37 11.88 -8.36
C SER A 105 6.34 12.46 -7.37
N ALA A 106 6.07 13.77 -7.45
CA ALA A 106 4.99 14.38 -6.69
C ALA A 106 3.63 13.70 -6.97
N GLU A 107 3.36 13.35 -8.23
CA GLU A 107 2.16 12.62 -8.63
C GLU A 107 2.19 11.16 -8.14
N GLY A 108 3.36 10.52 -8.17
CA GLY A 108 3.56 9.20 -7.60
C GLY A 108 3.25 9.15 -6.10
N TYR A 109 3.72 10.14 -5.33
CA TYR A 109 3.41 10.28 -3.91
C TYR A 109 1.94 10.62 -3.66
N SER A 110 1.34 11.48 -4.48
CA SER A 110 -0.11 11.77 -4.41
C SER A 110 -0.93 10.50 -4.61
N THR A 111 -0.55 9.67 -5.58
CA THR A 111 -1.21 8.38 -5.85
C THR A 111 -1.05 7.42 -4.67
N ALA A 112 0.16 7.33 -4.09
CA ALA A 112 0.40 6.54 -2.89
C ALA A 112 -0.42 7.03 -1.68
N ALA A 113 -0.56 8.35 -1.51
CA ALA A 113 -1.37 8.94 -0.44
C ALA A 113 -2.87 8.61 -0.63
N MET A 114 -3.39 8.72 -1.85
CA MET A 114 -4.77 8.39 -2.18
C MET A 114 -5.11 6.92 -1.97
N ALA A 115 -4.12 6.03 -2.07
CA ALA A 115 -4.27 4.62 -1.76
C ALA A 115 -4.42 4.35 -0.25
N VAL A 116 -3.67 5.09 0.58
CA VAL A 116 -3.66 4.92 2.03
C VAL A 116 -4.82 5.65 2.72
N LEU A 117 -5.25 6.78 2.15
CA LEU A 117 -6.25 7.67 2.74
C LEU A 117 -7.54 6.95 3.19
N PRO A 118 -8.15 6.04 2.41
CA PRO A 118 -9.39 5.38 2.83
C PRO A 118 -9.21 4.47 4.05
N THR A 119 -8.05 3.81 4.17
CA THR A 119 -7.69 2.98 5.34
C THR A 119 -7.42 3.85 6.56
N LEU A 120 -6.77 5.01 6.38
CA LEU A 120 -6.55 5.98 7.44
C LEU A 120 -7.88 6.54 7.98
N CYS A 121 -8.77 6.98 7.09
CA CYS A 121 -10.09 7.48 7.50
C CYS A 121 -10.92 6.39 8.20
N ALA A 122 -10.85 5.14 7.73
CA ALA A 122 -11.51 4.01 8.38
C ALA A 122 -10.91 3.69 9.77
N ALA A 123 -9.60 3.82 9.96
CA ALA A 123 -8.96 3.66 11.25
C ALA A 123 -9.39 4.74 12.26
N LEU A 124 -9.60 5.96 11.78
CA LEU A 124 -10.03 7.10 12.59
C LEU A 124 -11.57 7.21 12.75
N GLY A 125 -12.35 6.31 12.16
CA GLY A 125 -13.82 6.39 12.18
C GLY A 125 -14.40 7.56 11.38
N LEU A 126 -13.63 8.15 10.46
CA LEU A 126 -14.01 9.31 9.64
C LEU A 126 -14.58 8.92 8.27
N TRP A 127 -14.70 7.62 7.98
CA TRP A 127 -15.27 7.12 6.73
C TRP A 127 -16.68 6.57 7.00
N PRO A 128 -17.70 6.94 6.19
CA PRO A 128 -19.06 6.47 6.41
C PRO A 128 -19.13 4.94 6.43
N GLU A 129 -19.91 4.42 7.39
CA GLU A 129 -19.98 3.04 7.86
C GLU A 129 -19.65 1.97 6.81
N SER A 130 -18.57 1.22 7.07
CA SER A 130 -18.23 0.00 6.33
C SER A 130 -18.10 -1.19 7.27
N ASP A 131 -19.05 -1.29 8.22
CA ASP A 131 -19.25 -2.44 9.12
C ASP A 131 -20.07 -3.56 8.48
N ARG A 132 -20.52 -3.37 7.23
CA ARG A 132 -20.98 -4.47 6.38
C ARG A 132 -19.85 -4.91 5.47
N LEU A 133 -19.52 -6.20 5.53
CA LEU A 133 -18.77 -6.88 4.48
C LEU A 133 -19.61 -6.76 3.20
N ASP A 134 -19.27 -5.81 2.34
CA ASP A 134 -19.91 -5.68 1.02
C ASP A 134 -19.45 -6.90 0.21
N GLY A 135 -20.30 -7.91 0.03
CA GLY A 135 -19.97 -9.09 -0.79
C GLY A 135 -19.70 -8.76 -2.27
N ASP A 136 -20.16 -7.59 -2.73
CA ASP A 136 -19.88 -7.04 -4.07
C ASP A 136 -18.51 -6.35 -4.17
N ARG A 137 -17.94 -5.93 -3.03
CA ARG A 137 -16.53 -5.55 -2.93
C ARG A 137 -15.77 -6.84 -2.65
N ASN A 138 -14.60 -7.05 -3.25
CA ASN A 138 -13.81 -8.28 -3.10
C ASN A 138 -13.20 -8.36 -1.67
N GLU A 139 -14.06 -8.40 -0.66
CA GLU A 139 -13.78 -8.44 0.77
C GLU A 139 -13.85 -9.89 1.23
N SER A 140 -12.77 -10.37 1.86
CA SER A 140 -12.71 -11.76 2.31
C SER A 140 -12.10 -11.85 3.70
N MET A 141 -12.72 -12.64 4.57
CA MET A 141 -12.13 -13.02 5.85
C MET A 141 -11.21 -14.22 5.64
N LEU A 142 -9.91 -14.04 5.87
CA LEU A 142 -8.90 -15.06 5.62
C LEU A 142 -7.99 -15.20 6.86
N PRO A 143 -7.34 -16.36 7.06
CA PRO A 143 -6.23 -16.43 8.01
C PRO A 143 -5.19 -15.36 7.67
N VAL A 144 -4.61 -14.70 8.68
CA VAL A 144 -3.69 -13.55 8.50
C VAL A 144 -2.58 -13.87 7.47
N ALA A 145 -1.99 -15.06 7.53
CA ALA A 145 -0.94 -15.46 6.58
C ALA A 145 -1.43 -15.56 5.11
N ARG A 146 -2.67 -16.01 4.88
CA ARG A 146 -3.26 -16.05 3.54
C ARG A 146 -3.63 -14.64 3.07
N ALA A 147 -4.20 -13.81 3.95
CA ALA A 147 -4.48 -12.41 3.66
C ALA A 147 -3.20 -11.66 3.28
N ALA A 148 -2.12 -11.86 4.03
CA ALA A 148 -0.81 -11.26 3.78
C ALA A 148 -0.21 -11.68 2.43
N THR A 149 -0.28 -12.97 2.09
CA THR A 149 0.23 -13.47 0.80
C THR A 149 -0.56 -12.89 -0.37
N ARG A 150 -1.90 -12.82 -0.24
CA ARG A 150 -2.77 -12.23 -1.27
C ARG A 150 -2.55 -10.73 -1.40
N ALA A 151 -2.48 -10.00 -0.29
CA ALA A 151 -2.18 -8.57 -0.30
C ALA A 151 -0.80 -8.26 -0.88
N ALA A 152 0.21 -9.14 -0.69
CA ALA A 152 1.52 -8.95 -1.31
C ALA A 152 1.53 -9.18 -2.84
N ALA A 153 0.48 -9.78 -3.40
CA ALA A 153 0.34 -10.05 -4.84
C ALA A 153 -0.76 -9.21 -5.51
N GLU A 154 -1.62 -8.56 -4.73
CA GLU A 154 -2.76 -7.76 -5.18
C GLU A 154 -2.73 -6.40 -4.51
N ALA A 155 -3.01 -5.37 -5.28
CA ALA A 155 -2.79 -4.02 -4.85
C ALA A 155 -3.99 -3.22 -4.39
N GLY A 156 -3.71 -2.19 -3.59
CA GLY A 156 -4.77 -1.47 -2.90
C GLY A 156 -5.48 -2.36 -1.92
N THR A 157 -4.85 -3.49 -1.60
CA THR A 157 -5.35 -4.49 -0.69
C THR A 157 -5.00 -4.03 0.71
N GLU A 158 -6.03 -3.64 1.44
CA GLU A 158 -5.97 -3.35 2.85
C GLU A 158 -6.10 -4.67 3.63
N VAL A 159 -5.24 -4.85 4.64
CA VAL A 159 -5.38 -5.95 5.60
C VAL A 159 -5.55 -5.36 6.99
N THR A 160 -6.64 -5.75 7.65
CA THR A 160 -6.92 -5.38 9.04
C THR A 160 -7.17 -6.65 9.86
N GLY A 161 -6.65 -6.71 11.08
CA GLY A 161 -6.91 -7.83 11.99
C GLY A 161 -8.39 -7.95 12.36
N ALA A 162 -8.88 -9.18 12.43
CA ALA A 162 -10.19 -9.53 12.96
C ALA A 162 -10.03 -10.39 14.23
N ARG A 163 -11.14 -10.81 14.85
CA ARG A 163 -11.08 -11.65 16.06
C ARG A 163 -10.36 -12.97 15.77
N GLY A 164 -9.39 -13.34 16.61
CA GLY A 164 -8.62 -14.59 16.47
C GLY A 164 -7.57 -14.51 15.35
N PRO A 165 -7.20 -15.63 14.69
CA PRO A 165 -6.14 -15.67 13.67
C PRO A 165 -6.59 -15.14 12.29
N TRP A 166 -7.64 -14.33 12.24
CA TRP A 166 -8.33 -13.90 11.03
C TRP A 166 -8.00 -12.45 10.69
N ALA A 167 -7.98 -12.14 9.41
CA ALA A 167 -7.83 -10.79 8.89
C ALA A 167 -8.88 -10.52 7.82
N LEU A 168 -9.40 -9.30 7.85
CA LEU A 168 -10.24 -8.75 6.81
C LEU A 168 -9.34 -8.21 5.69
N LEU A 169 -9.51 -8.79 4.50
CA LEU A 169 -8.93 -8.30 3.26
C LEU A 169 -9.93 -7.36 2.59
N LYS A 170 -9.55 -6.13 2.24
CA LYS A 170 -10.38 -5.23 1.41
C LYS A 170 -9.61 -4.81 0.18
N HIS A 171 -10.12 -5.13 -1.01
CA HIS A 171 -9.54 -4.63 -2.27
C HIS A 171 -10.27 -3.35 -2.68
N ARG A 172 -9.60 -2.19 -2.59
CA ARG A 172 -10.21 -0.92 -3.02
C ARG A 172 -9.84 -0.61 -4.46
N ARG A 173 -10.75 -0.87 -5.41
CA ARG A 173 -10.61 -0.38 -6.79
C ARG A 173 -10.78 1.14 -6.81
N ARG A 174 -9.82 1.85 -7.41
CA ARG A 174 -9.91 3.31 -7.60
C ARG A 174 -11.04 3.64 -8.56
N ARG A 175 -11.90 4.58 -8.17
CA ARG A 175 -12.73 5.35 -9.10
C ARG A 175 -11.95 6.62 -9.42
N ARG A 176 -11.57 6.84 -10.67
CA ARG A 176 -10.87 8.07 -11.09
C ARG A 176 -11.79 9.24 -10.74
N ILE A 177 -11.35 10.13 -9.86
CA ILE A 177 -12.03 11.41 -9.67
C ILE A 177 -11.66 12.22 -10.91
N PRO A 178 -12.64 12.65 -11.74
CA PRO A 178 -12.34 13.53 -12.87
C PRO A 178 -11.54 14.73 -12.36
N ALA A 179 -10.48 15.10 -13.08
CA ALA A 179 -9.77 16.33 -12.77
C ALA A 179 -10.79 17.48 -12.71
N ALA A 180 -10.70 18.31 -11.67
CA ALA A 180 -11.49 19.53 -11.62
C ALA A 180 -11.19 20.34 -12.90
N PRO A 181 -12.21 20.87 -13.58
CA PRO A 181 -11.98 21.65 -14.79
C PRO A 181 -11.03 22.80 -14.48
N ASP A 182 -10.03 22.95 -15.35
CA ASP A 182 -9.03 24.01 -15.27
C ASP A 182 -9.76 25.37 -15.26
N PRO A 183 -9.57 26.23 -14.23
CA PRO A 183 -10.21 27.54 -14.18
C PRO A 183 -9.81 28.46 -15.35
N ALA A 184 -8.83 28.07 -16.18
CA ALA A 184 -8.38 28.81 -17.35
C ALA A 184 -9.30 28.73 -18.59
N HIS A 185 -10.42 27.99 -18.55
CA HIS A 185 -11.37 27.89 -19.68
C HIS A 185 -12.80 28.32 -19.30
N ALA A 186 -12.95 29.45 -18.60
CA ALA A 186 -14.24 30.13 -18.59
C ALA A 186 -14.47 30.78 -19.97
N PRO A 187 -15.55 30.44 -20.72
CA PRO A 187 -15.85 31.11 -21.97
C PRO A 187 -16.11 32.60 -21.68
N SER A 188 -15.33 33.46 -22.32
CA SER A 188 -15.56 34.90 -22.30
C SER A 188 -16.98 35.19 -22.81
N ALA A 189 -17.85 35.65 -21.92
CA ALA A 189 -19.16 36.14 -22.29
C ALA A 189 -18.98 37.39 -23.17
N THR A 190 -19.18 37.22 -24.47
CA THR A 190 -19.28 38.33 -25.42
C THR A 190 -20.53 39.14 -25.10
N ARG A 191 -20.35 40.46 -24.93
CA ARG A 191 -21.42 41.45 -24.78
C ARG A 191 -22.22 41.64 -26.07
#